data_AF-A0A820UPN4-F1
#
_entry.id   AF-A0A820UPN4-F1
#
_cell.length_a   1.000
_cell.length_b   1.000
_cell.length_c   1.000
_cell.angle_alpha   90.00
_cell.angle_beta   90.00
_cell.angle_gamma   90.00
#
_symmetry.space_group_name_H-M   'P 1'
#
loop_
_entity.id
_entity.type
_entity.pdbx_description
1 polymer ?
#
loop_
_entity_poly.entity_id
_entity_poly.type
_entity_poly.pdbx_seq_one_letter_code
_entity_poly.pdbx_strand_id
1 'polypeptide(L)'
;RSKDLSFIPAVRHGILNEEMCRRRYVTEKAANGIVSITHPCGLVVDPTAPYLCCSPDAVVVESINNIMSYGILECKCVHAEPNATWDDLITVREHFCLEKYGDHLRLRTDHPYFY
;
A
#
# COMPACT_ATOMS: atom_id res chain seq x y z
N ARG A 1 9.03 -7.09 -28.25
CA ARG A 1 8.21 -5.99 -27.70
C ARG A 1 8.71 -5.69 -26.29
N SER A 2 8.97 -4.43 -25.96
CA SER A 2 9.24 -4.03 -24.57
C SER A 2 8.03 -4.44 -23.71
N LYS A 3 8.26 -5.10 -22.58
CA LYS A 3 7.22 -5.46 -21.60
C LYS A 3 7.01 -4.33 -20.56
N ASP A 4 7.57 -3.16 -20.82
CA ASP A 4 7.41 -2.00 -19.94
C ASP A 4 5.98 -1.48 -19.98
N LEU A 5 5.36 -1.36 -18.80
CA LEU A 5 4.00 -0.85 -18.60
C LEU A 5 3.97 0.57 -18.02
N SER A 6 5.12 1.21 -17.85
CA SER A 6 5.28 2.54 -17.22
C SER A 6 4.56 3.68 -17.95
N PHE A 7 4.13 3.45 -19.20
CA PHE A 7 3.33 4.40 -19.97
C PHE A 7 1.83 4.33 -19.64
N ILE A 8 1.35 3.24 -19.03
CA ILE A 8 -0.06 3.11 -18.63
C ILE A 8 -0.34 4.13 -17.51
N PRO A 9 -1.33 5.02 -17.65
CA PRO A 9 -1.55 6.11 -16.70
C PRO A 9 -1.66 5.67 -15.25
N ALA A 10 -2.42 4.59 -14.98
CA ALA A 10 -2.57 4.06 -13.63
C ALA A 10 -1.25 3.50 -13.05
N VAL A 11 -0.44 2.82 -13.87
CA VAL A 11 0.88 2.29 -13.45
C VAL A 11 1.85 3.44 -13.19
N ARG A 12 1.92 4.41 -14.11
CA ARG A 12 2.73 5.62 -13.95
C ARG A 12 2.35 6.38 -12.69
N HIS A 13 1.05 6.50 -12.41
CA HIS A 13 0.56 7.15 -11.20
C HIS A 13 1.06 6.46 -9.94
N GLY A 14 1.03 5.12 -9.88
CA GLY A 14 1.64 4.34 -8.81
C GLY A 14 3.12 4.67 -8.62
N ILE A 15 3.91 4.52 -9.69
CA ILE A 15 5.36 4.76 -9.69
C ILE A 15 5.70 6.17 -9.15
N LEU A 16 4.97 7.20 -9.57
CA LEU A 16 5.25 8.58 -9.19
C LEU A 16 4.84 8.93 -7.74
N ASN A 17 3.90 8.18 -7.14
CA ASN A 17 3.30 8.53 -5.85
C ASN A 17 3.63 7.57 -4.71
N GLU A 18 4.28 6.44 -4.99
CA GLU A 18 4.62 5.44 -3.98
C GLU A 18 5.49 6.02 -2.85
N GLU A 19 6.49 6.86 -3.17
CA GLU A 19 7.31 7.52 -2.14
C GLU A 19 6.47 8.42 -1.24
N MET A 20 5.54 9.18 -1.82
CA MET A 20 4.64 10.03 -1.05
C MET A 20 3.75 9.20 -0.11
N CYS A 21 3.25 8.06 -0.58
CA CYS A 21 2.49 7.11 0.24
C CYS A 21 3.30 6.61 1.45
N ARG A 22 4.56 6.19 1.24
CA ARG A 22 5.46 5.79 2.34
C ARG A 22 5.70 6.91 3.35
N ARG A 23 5.93 8.14 2.88
CA ARG A 23 6.14 9.30 3.77
C ARG A 23 4.89 9.61 4.59
N ARG A 24 3.70 9.52 3.99
CA ARG A 24 2.44 9.67 4.73
C ARG A 24 2.29 8.62 5.81
N TYR A 25 2.61 7.36 5.54
CA TYR A 25 2.58 6.31 6.57
C TYR A 25 3.40 6.70 7.81
N VAL A 26 4.65 7.17 7.61
CA VAL A 26 5.52 7.59 8.72
C VAL A 26 4.93 8.79 9.48
N THR A 27 4.41 9.79 8.76
CA THR A 27 3.79 10.97 9.36
C THR A 27 2.56 10.60 10.21
N GLU A 28 1.68 9.73 9.70
CA GLU A 28 0.49 9.27 10.42
C GLU A 28 0.87 8.47 11.68
N LYS A 29 1.88 7.60 11.58
CA LYS A 29 2.39 6.85 12.74
C LYS A 29 2.97 7.78 13.81
N ALA A 30 3.74 8.79 13.40
CA ALA A 30 4.29 9.79 14.31
C ALA A 30 3.19 10.61 15.01
N ALA A 31 2.11 10.97 14.30
CA ALA A 31 0.95 11.65 14.89
C ALA A 31 0.25 10.82 15.99
N ASN A 32 0.38 9.49 15.92
CA ASN A 32 -0.13 8.55 16.92
C ASN A 32 0.93 8.15 17.98
N GLY A 33 2.06 8.87 18.06
CA GLY A 33 3.13 8.61 19.03
C GLY A 33 4.00 7.40 18.72
N ILE A 34 3.94 6.86 17.50
CA ILE A 34 4.72 5.70 17.06
C ILE A 34 5.91 6.20 16.26
N VAL A 35 7.13 5.87 16.72
CA VAL A 35 8.35 6.13 15.94
C VAL A 35 8.45 5.03 14.89
N SER A 36 8.40 5.40 13.61
CA SER A 36 8.46 4.47 12.49
C SER A 36 9.50 4.90 11.46
N ILE A 37 10.18 3.92 10.86
CA ILE A 37 11.13 4.12 9.76
C ILE A 37 10.79 3.11 8.67
N THR A 38 10.80 3.55 7.41
CA THR A 38 10.57 2.68 6.24
C THR A 38 11.83 2.59 5.39
N HIS A 39 12.19 1.39 4.95
CA HIS A 39 13.30 1.16 4.03
C HIS A 39 12.80 0.50 2.74
N PRO A 40 13.15 1.02 1.55
CA PRO A 40 12.79 0.35 0.30
C PRO A 40 13.42 -1.05 0.26
N CYS A 41 12.71 -2.00 -0.32
CA CYS A 41 13.18 -3.38 -0.44
C CYS A 41 13.70 -3.67 -1.85
N GLY A 42 14.65 -4.61 -1.93
CA GLY A 42 15.02 -5.27 -3.18
C GLY A 42 14.28 -6.60 -3.32
N LEU A 43 14.82 -7.48 -4.17
CA LEU A 43 14.32 -8.85 -4.29
C LEU A 43 14.73 -9.68 -3.06
N VAL A 44 13.76 -10.29 -2.38
CA VAL A 44 13.95 -11.22 -1.28
C VAL A 44 13.55 -12.61 -1.77
N VAL A 45 14.45 -13.58 -1.65
CA VAL A 45 14.23 -14.98 -2.06
C VAL A 45 14.01 -15.84 -0.83
N ASP A 46 13.02 -16.73 -0.87
CA ASP A 46 12.79 -17.69 0.20
C ASP A 46 13.97 -18.69 0.27
N PRO A 47 14.65 -18.83 1.42
CA PRO A 47 15.82 -19.70 1.54
C PRO A 47 15.49 -21.19 1.40
N THR A 48 14.24 -21.59 1.62
CA THR A 48 13.75 -22.96 1.53
C THR A 48 13.07 -23.26 0.18
N ALA A 49 12.60 -22.22 -0.51
CA ALA A 49 11.97 -22.31 -1.82
C ALA A 49 12.56 -21.25 -2.79
N PRO A 50 13.73 -21.50 -3.40
CA PRO A 50 14.45 -20.50 -4.20
C PRO A 50 13.70 -19.96 -5.44
N TYR A 51 12.61 -20.63 -5.84
CA TYR A 51 11.72 -20.19 -6.91
C TYR A 51 10.64 -19.20 -6.43
N LEU A 52 10.51 -18.99 -5.11
CA LEU A 52 9.63 -17.99 -4.51
C LEU A 52 10.44 -16.78 -4.07
N CYS A 53 9.99 -15.60 -4.50
CA CYS A 53 10.57 -14.34 -4.10
C CYS A 53 9.50 -13.26 -4.01
N CYS A 54 9.79 -12.21 -3.25
CA CYS A 54 8.97 -11.01 -3.16
C CYS A 54 9.85 -9.76 -3.21
N SER A 55 9.23 -8.62 -3.48
CA SER A 55 9.87 -7.30 -3.38
C SER A 55 8.84 -6.35 -2.76
N PRO A 56 8.67 -6.36 -1.43
CA PRO A 56 7.75 -5.44 -0.75
C PRO A 56 8.11 -3.99 -1.06
N ASP A 57 7.13 -3.08 -1.08
CA ASP A 57 7.41 -1.66 -1.35
C ASP A 57 8.32 -1.03 -0.28
N ALA A 58 8.17 -1.47 0.97
CA ALA A 58 9.14 -1.21 2.04
C ALA A 58 9.08 -2.21 3.20
N VAL A 59 10.17 -2.29 3.95
CA VAL A 59 10.23 -2.85 5.31
C VAL A 59 10.00 -1.73 6.32
N VAL A 60 9.20 -1.99 7.35
CA VAL A 60 8.90 -1.05 8.43
C VAL A 60 9.56 -1.51 9.71
N VAL A 61 10.20 -0.57 10.41
CA VAL A 61 10.64 -0.74 11.80
C VAL A 61 9.87 0.27 12.64
N GLU A 62 9.13 -0.22 13.64
CA GLU A 62 8.37 0.62 14.57
C GLU A 62 8.85 0.42 16.00
N SER A 63 8.86 1.50 16.79
CA SER A 63 9.17 1.50 18.22
C SER A 63 8.01 2.11 19.01
N ILE A 64 7.48 1.34 19.96
CA ILE A 64 6.43 1.78 20.90
C ILE A 64 6.92 1.45 22.30
N ASN A 65 7.05 2.44 23.18
CA ASN A 65 7.56 2.26 24.54
C ASN A 65 8.89 1.49 24.61
N ASN A 66 9.80 1.76 23.66
CA ASN A 66 11.09 1.06 23.48
C ASN A 66 11.00 -0.42 23.09
N ILE A 67 9.82 -0.91 22.68
CA ILE A 67 9.64 -2.24 22.11
C ILE A 67 9.65 -2.10 20.59
N MET A 68 10.58 -2.81 19.95
CA MET A 68 10.75 -2.82 18.50
C MET A 68 9.86 -3.87 17.85
N SER A 69 9.27 -3.53 16.72
CA SER A 69 8.53 -4.45 15.86
C SER A 69 8.89 -4.22 14.40
N TYR A 70 8.71 -5.26 13.60
CA TYR A 70 9.05 -5.28 12.18
C TYR A 70 7.81 -5.63 11.37
N GLY A 71 7.66 -4.98 10.22
CA GLY A 71 6.55 -5.23 9.31
C GLY A 71 6.95 -4.97 7.86
N ILE A 72 5.98 -5.20 6.98
CA ILE A 72 6.05 -4.84 5.56
C ILE A 72 5.03 -3.73 5.28
N LEU A 73 5.35 -2.88 4.32
CA LEU A 73 4.45 -1.86 3.81
C LEU A 73 4.20 -2.13 2.32
N GLU A 74 2.91 -2.21 1.97
CA GLU A 74 2.43 -2.29 0.60
C GLU A 74 1.63 -1.01 0.30
N CYS A 75 2.07 -0.24 -0.67
CA CYS A 75 1.50 1.03 -1.08
C CYS A 75 0.62 0.84 -2.31
N LYS A 76 -0.61 1.37 -2.25
CA LYS A 76 -1.52 1.41 -3.41
C LYS A 76 -1.98 2.83 -3.67
N CYS A 77 -1.53 3.41 -4.78
CA CYS A 77 -1.97 4.73 -5.24
C CYS A 77 -3.08 4.56 -6.28
N VAL A 78 -4.32 4.75 -5.86
CA VAL A 78 -5.49 4.55 -6.73
C VAL A 78 -5.56 5.67 -7.78
N HIS A 79 -5.45 5.31 -9.05
CA HIS A 79 -5.69 6.23 -10.16
C HIS A 79 -7.20 6.43 -10.36
N ALA A 80 -7.63 7.69 -10.27
CA ALA A 80 -9.01 8.11 -10.37
C ALA A 80 -9.14 9.38 -11.21
N GLU A 81 -10.36 9.70 -11.62
CA GLU A 81 -10.66 10.97 -12.29
C GLU A 81 -10.31 12.16 -11.37
N PRO A 82 -9.91 13.31 -11.94
CA PRO A 82 -9.69 14.51 -11.14
C PRO A 82 -10.91 14.83 -10.26
N ASN A 83 -10.67 15.11 -8.98
CA ASN A 83 -11.68 15.39 -7.95
C ASN A 83 -12.58 14.21 -7.54
N ALA A 84 -12.31 12.99 -8.00
CA ALA A 84 -13.01 11.82 -7.48
C ALA A 84 -12.80 11.71 -5.96
N THR A 85 -13.90 11.58 -5.24
CA THR A 85 -13.90 11.35 -3.79
C THR A 85 -13.82 9.85 -3.50
N TRP A 86 -13.49 9.49 -2.25
CA TRP A 86 -13.59 8.10 -1.81
C TRP A 86 -15.02 7.55 -1.93
N ASP A 87 -16.04 8.39 -1.71
CA ASP A 87 -17.44 8.01 -1.91
C ASP A 87 -17.72 7.64 -3.37
N ASP A 88 -17.24 8.44 -4.32
CA ASP A 88 -17.39 8.14 -5.75
C ASP A 88 -16.71 6.82 -6.10
N LEU A 89 -15.51 6.58 -5.57
CA LEU A 89 -14.76 5.35 -5.84
C LEU A 89 -15.45 4.10 -5.26
N ILE A 90 -15.97 4.19 -4.03
CA ILE A 90 -16.63 3.07 -3.34
C ILE A 90 -17.98 2.75 -3.96
N THR A 91 -18.74 3.76 -4.38
CA THR A 91 -20.11 3.58 -4.90
C THR A 91 -20.15 3.23 -6.38
N VAL A 92 -19.25 3.79 -7.20
CA VAL A 92 -19.33 3.67 -8.66
C VAL A 92 -18.53 2.48 -9.20
N ARG A 93 -17.46 2.06 -8.53
CA ARG A 93 -16.58 1.01 -9.03
C ARG A 93 -16.92 -0.34 -8.41
N GLU A 94 -17.63 -1.19 -9.16
CA GLU A 94 -18.06 -2.53 -8.76
C GLU A 94 -16.93 -3.40 -8.17
N HIS A 95 -15.70 -3.26 -8.68
CA HIS A 95 -14.54 -4.03 -8.24
C HIS A 95 -13.66 -3.31 -7.21
N PHE A 96 -14.08 -2.14 -6.73
CA PHE A 96 -13.39 -1.43 -5.66
C PHE A 96 -13.82 -2.00 -4.31
N CYS A 97 -13.01 -2.91 -3.77
CA CYS A 97 -13.38 -3.74 -2.62
C CYS A 97 -13.25 -3.03 -1.26
N LEU A 98 -13.01 -1.71 -1.23
CA LEU A 98 -13.02 -0.95 0.02
C LEU A 98 -14.44 -0.42 0.31
N GLU A 99 -14.80 -0.36 1.58
CA GLU A 99 -16.02 0.29 2.06
C GLU A 99 -15.71 1.31 3.16
N LYS A 100 -16.60 2.27 3.35
CA LYS A 100 -16.54 3.18 4.50
C LYS A 100 -16.91 2.45 5.78
N TYR A 101 -16.12 2.63 6.81
CA TYR A 101 -16.39 2.14 8.15
C TYR A 101 -16.05 3.24 9.17
N GLY A 102 -17.08 3.99 9.60
CA GLY A 102 -16.90 5.21 10.38
C GLY A 102 -16.07 6.23 9.59
N ASP A 103 -14.98 6.70 10.19
CA ASP A 103 -14.09 7.72 9.62
C ASP A 103 -12.93 7.14 8.77
N HIS A 104 -12.90 5.83 8.54
CA HIS A 104 -11.86 5.19 7.75
C HIS A 104 -12.42 4.23 6.71
N LEU A 105 -11.54 3.73 5.85
CA LEU A 105 -11.85 2.71 4.86
C LEU A 105 -11.39 1.34 5.37
N ARG A 106 -12.17 0.30 5.10
CA ARG A 106 -11.77 -1.09 5.33
C ARG A 106 -12.03 -1.93 4.10
N LEU A 107 -11.33 -3.06 4.00
CA LEU A 107 -11.61 -4.06 2.98
C LEU A 107 -12.94 -4.75 3.29
N ARG A 108 -13.82 -4.83 2.29
CA ARG A 108 -15.05 -5.62 2.35
C ARG A 108 -14.70 -7.09 2.53
N THR A 109 -15.52 -7.82 3.26
CA THR A 109 -15.29 -9.27 3.51
C THR A 109 -16.24 -10.17 2.72
N ASP A 110 -17.19 -9.56 1.99
CA ASP A 110 -18.26 -10.22 1.26
C ASP A 110 -18.00 -10.37 -0.25
N HIS A 111 -16.77 -10.09 -0.71
CA HIS A 111 -16.42 -10.24 -2.13
C HIS A 111 -15.78 -11.61 -2.42
N PRO A 112 -15.90 -12.15 -3.67
CA PRO A 112 -15.36 -13.46 -4.06
C PRO A 112 -13.83 -13.65 -3.94
N TYR A 113 -13.12 -12.58 -3.58
CA TYR A 113 -11.66 -12.54 -3.47
C TYR A 113 -11.17 -12.46 -2.02
N PHE A 114 -12.07 -12.49 -1.02
CA PHE A 114 -11.73 -12.46 0.39
C PHE A 114 -11.54 -13.89 0.89
N TYR A 115 -10.29 -14.28 1.20
CA TYR A 115 -9.89 -15.63 1.62
C TYR A 115 -9.12 -15.58 2.93
#